data_AF-A0A2N2IIR4-F1
#
_entry.id   AF-A0A2N2IIR4-F1
#
_cell.length_a   1.000
_cell.length_b   1.000
_cell.length_c   1.000
_cell.angle_alpha   90.00
_cell.angle_beta   90.00
_cell.angle_gamma   90.00
#
_symmetry.space_group_name_H-M   'P 1'
#
loop_
_entity.id
_entity.type
_entity.pdbx_description
1 polymer ?
#
loop_
_entity_poly.entity_id
_entity_poly.type
_entity_poly.pdbx_seq_one_letter_code
_entity_poly.pdbx_strand_id
1 'polypeptide(L)'
;MVNRLKLLVLVAVFGLIIPLSGCDDGKKSIANNTNLCGNDQVDTGEACDGPDLNGYTCEDLLEGFTGGTLACYSTCQLDTSRCTTNCTNVCTLGSTQCNTAGTGIETCVTGASGCTEWSNAPCAAGTPRCQLDGGAPTCVIDCSAAC
;
A
#
# COMPACT_ATOMS: atom_id res chain seq x y z
N MET A 1 59.64 67.05 -7.75
CA MET A 1 58.75 67.20 -6.58
C MET A 1 58.32 65.83 -6.12
N VAL A 2 58.54 65.55 -4.83
CA VAL A 2 57.99 64.52 -3.92
C VAL A 2 57.31 63.28 -4.53
N ASN A 3 57.88 62.09 -4.39
CA ASN A 3 58.06 61.27 -3.17
C ASN A 3 56.83 60.40 -2.82
N ARG A 4 57.20 59.17 -2.50
CA ARG A 4 56.46 58.00 -2.06
C ARG A 4 55.45 58.31 -0.96
N LEU A 5 54.54 57.33 -0.79
CA LEU A 5 54.09 56.86 0.53
C LEU A 5 52.99 57.69 1.19
N LYS A 6 51.75 57.16 1.12
CA LYS A 6 50.73 57.01 2.18
C LYS A 6 49.33 57.00 1.55
N LEU A 7 48.29 56.32 2.01
CA LEU A 7 48.00 55.40 3.11
C LEU A 7 46.45 55.44 3.27
N LEU A 8 45.84 54.31 3.62
CA LEU A 8 44.49 54.15 4.22
C LEU A 8 43.25 54.41 3.32
N VAL A 9 42.52 53.35 2.94
CA VAL A 9 41.38 52.75 3.68
C VAL A 9 40.14 53.65 3.70
N LEU A 10 39.16 53.30 2.87
CA LEU A 10 37.74 53.54 3.15
C LEU A 10 36.95 52.28 2.77
N VAL A 11 36.60 51.53 3.81
CA VAL A 11 35.63 50.45 3.84
C VAL A 11 34.25 50.99 3.46
N ALA A 12 33.57 50.39 2.49
CA ALA A 12 32.12 50.47 2.29
C ALA A 12 31.69 49.23 1.50
N VAL A 13 31.41 48.11 2.17
CA VAL A 13 30.04 47.73 2.53
C VAL A 13 29.13 47.71 1.31
N PHE A 14 29.28 46.69 0.47
CA PHE A 14 28.12 46.01 -0.11
C PHE A 14 28.41 44.53 -0.03
N GLY A 15 28.12 43.99 1.16
CA GLY A 15 28.10 42.56 1.40
C GLY A 15 27.06 41.93 0.48
N LEU A 16 27.53 41.33 -0.61
CA LEU A 16 26.85 40.20 -1.22
C LEU A 16 27.55 38.94 -0.68
N ILE A 17 27.43 38.75 0.63
CA ILE A 17 27.68 37.47 1.27
C ILE A 17 26.49 36.62 0.83
N ILE A 18 26.63 35.87 -0.25
CA ILE A 18 25.69 34.81 -0.57
C ILE A 18 25.94 33.74 0.49
N PRO A 19 25.01 33.48 1.44
CA PRO A 19 25.13 32.29 2.23
C PRO A 19 24.88 31.12 1.27
N LEU A 20 25.94 30.45 0.83
CA LEU A 20 25.86 29.06 0.40
C LEU A 20 25.61 28.20 1.65
N SER A 21 24.50 28.44 2.35
CA SER A 21 23.84 27.36 3.08
C SER A 21 23.13 26.53 2.03
N GLY A 22 23.92 25.75 1.28
CA GLY A 22 23.39 24.56 0.66
C GLY A 22 22.94 23.65 1.80
N CYS A 23 21.63 23.46 1.94
CA CYS A 23 21.12 22.26 2.58
C CYS A 23 21.48 21.12 1.64
N ASP A 24 22.60 20.47 1.92
CA ASP A 24 22.86 19.14 1.41
C ASP A 24 21.89 18.21 2.15
N ASP A 25 20.68 18.05 1.61
CA ASP A 25 19.77 17.00 2.02
C ASP A 25 20.47 15.70 1.67
N GLY A 26 21.07 15.06 2.69
CA GLY A 26 21.95 13.91 2.60
C GLY A 26 21.35 12.65 1.97
N LYS A 27 20.80 12.72 0.76
CA LYS A 27 20.90 11.62 -0.19
C LYS A 27 22.33 11.62 -0.69
N LYS A 28 23.20 11.03 0.13
CA LYS A 28 24.27 10.18 -0.37
C LYS A 28 23.62 8.97 -1.06
N SER A 29 22.89 9.23 -2.15
CA SER A 29 22.86 8.29 -3.26
C SER A 29 24.28 8.28 -3.77
N ILE A 30 25.11 7.45 -3.15
CA ILE A 30 26.11 6.72 -3.90
C ILE A 30 25.31 5.91 -4.92
N ALA A 31 24.88 6.59 -5.99
CA ALA A 31 24.45 5.98 -7.22
C ALA A 31 25.68 5.26 -7.75
N ASN A 32 25.93 4.08 -7.19
CA ASN A 32 26.54 3.03 -7.97
C ASN A 32 25.56 2.82 -9.11
N ASN A 33 25.87 3.43 -10.24
CA ASN A 33 25.12 3.55 -11.48
C ASN A 33 24.91 2.17 -12.16
N THR A 34 24.51 1.16 -11.40
CA THR A 34 24.29 -0.21 -11.85
C THR A 34 23.18 -0.92 -11.09
N ASN A 35 22.48 -0.28 -10.16
CA ASN A 35 21.27 -0.83 -9.52
C ASN A 35 20.17 0.22 -9.70
N LEU A 36 19.20 -0.09 -10.55
CA LEU A 36 18.18 0.83 -11.04
C LEU A 36 16.94 0.89 -10.12
N CYS A 37 17.00 0.13 -9.03
CA CYS A 37 15.99 0.03 -8.00
C CYS A 37 15.37 1.36 -7.56
N GLY A 38 14.04 1.37 -7.56
CA GLY A 38 13.19 2.51 -7.32
C GLY A 38 12.81 3.27 -8.60
N ASN A 39 12.96 2.65 -9.79
CA ASN A 39 12.51 3.21 -11.07
C ASN A 39 11.15 2.66 -11.53
N ASP A 40 10.50 1.83 -10.70
CA ASP A 40 9.22 1.15 -10.96
C ASP A 40 9.27 0.20 -12.18
N GLN A 41 10.45 -0.30 -12.56
CA GLN A 41 10.66 -1.30 -13.62
C GLN A 41 11.66 -2.35 -13.15
N VAL A 42 11.34 -3.64 -13.34
CA VAL A 42 12.27 -4.71 -12.96
C VAL A 42 13.45 -4.79 -13.93
N ASP A 43 14.64 -4.44 -13.45
CA ASP A 43 15.89 -4.53 -14.20
C ASP A 43 16.67 -5.84 -13.94
N THR A 44 17.74 -6.06 -14.71
CA THR A 44 18.56 -7.28 -14.56
C THR A 44 19.20 -7.34 -13.16
N GLY A 45 18.79 -8.33 -12.37
CA GLY A 45 19.29 -8.57 -11.01
C GLY A 45 18.34 -8.13 -9.90
N GLU A 46 17.19 -7.57 -10.25
CA GLU A 46 16.13 -7.19 -9.30
C GLU A 46 15.05 -8.27 -9.26
N ALA A 47 14.47 -8.49 -8.07
CA ALA A 47 13.34 -9.41 -7.93
C ALA A 47 11.99 -8.70 -8.15
N CYS A 48 11.96 -7.40 -7.88
CA CYS A 48 10.82 -6.49 -7.99
C CYS A 48 11.37 -5.05 -8.00
N ASP A 49 10.58 -4.08 -8.47
CA ASP A 49 10.83 -2.65 -8.29
C ASP A 49 9.50 -1.90 -8.06
N GLY A 50 9.35 -1.31 -6.87
CA GLY A 50 8.15 -0.56 -6.50
C GLY A 50 6.87 -1.43 -6.62
N PRO A 51 5.90 -1.06 -7.48
CA PRO A 51 4.71 -1.86 -7.74
C PRO A 51 4.94 -3.01 -8.72
N ASP A 52 6.05 -3.03 -9.47
CA ASP A 52 6.37 -4.12 -10.38
C ASP A 52 6.98 -5.29 -9.60
N LEU A 53 6.16 -6.30 -9.29
CA LEU A 53 6.57 -7.50 -8.56
C LEU A 53 7.13 -8.60 -9.48
N ASN A 54 7.44 -8.27 -10.74
CA ASN A 54 7.88 -9.24 -11.75
C ASN A 54 6.90 -10.41 -11.96
N GLY A 55 5.61 -10.17 -11.70
CA GLY A 55 4.55 -11.17 -11.77
C GLY A 55 4.50 -12.16 -10.61
N TYR A 56 5.34 -12.04 -9.59
CA TYR A 56 5.26 -12.89 -8.40
C TYR A 56 4.07 -12.52 -7.51
N THR A 57 3.40 -13.54 -6.99
CA THR A 57 2.51 -13.42 -5.83
C THR A 57 3.09 -14.16 -4.62
N CYS A 58 2.47 -13.99 -3.45
CA CYS A 58 2.88 -14.75 -2.27
C CYS A 58 2.80 -16.27 -2.53
N GLU A 59 1.76 -16.71 -3.22
CA GLU A 59 1.47 -18.11 -3.56
C GLU A 59 2.49 -18.72 -4.52
N ASP A 60 3.17 -17.91 -5.35
CA ASP A 60 4.21 -18.38 -6.25
C ASP A 60 5.53 -18.70 -5.53
N LEU A 61 5.69 -18.24 -4.29
CA LEU A 61 6.91 -18.45 -3.50
C LEU A 61 6.89 -19.82 -2.81
N LEU A 62 8.02 -20.53 -2.87
CA LEU A 62 8.18 -21.88 -2.29
C LEU A 62 8.23 -21.90 -0.75
N GLU A 63 7.89 -20.80 -0.09
CA GLU A 63 7.87 -20.63 1.37
C GLU A 63 6.57 -21.16 2.02
N GLY A 64 5.62 -21.65 1.20
CA GLY A 64 4.35 -22.21 1.68
C GLY A 64 3.31 -21.15 2.03
N PHE A 65 3.42 -19.96 1.44
CA PHE A 65 2.35 -18.97 1.54
C PHE A 65 1.13 -19.43 0.75
N THR A 66 -0.04 -19.21 1.35
CA THR A 66 -1.34 -19.54 0.78
C THR A 66 -2.10 -18.28 0.34
N GLY A 67 -1.49 -17.11 0.50
CA GLY A 67 -2.07 -15.82 0.15
C GLY A 67 -1.34 -14.65 0.82
N GLY A 68 -2.00 -13.50 0.87
CA GLY A 68 -1.46 -12.28 1.46
C GLY A 68 -1.23 -11.19 0.42
N THR A 69 -0.41 -10.19 0.78
CA THR A 69 0.01 -9.14 -0.14
C THR A 69 1.51 -9.15 -0.26
N LEU A 70 2.03 -9.42 -1.46
CA LEU A 70 3.46 -9.31 -1.74
C LEU A 70 3.81 -7.84 -1.99
N ALA A 71 4.98 -7.41 -1.50
CA ALA A 71 5.47 -6.06 -1.72
C ALA A 71 6.94 -6.10 -2.15
N CYS A 72 7.49 -4.93 -2.49
CA CYS A 72 8.90 -4.76 -2.82
C CYS A 72 9.59 -3.87 -1.80
N TYR A 73 10.71 -4.34 -1.22
CA TYR A 73 11.56 -3.47 -0.42
C TYR A 73 12.28 -2.44 -1.28
N SER A 74 12.74 -1.33 -0.67
CA SER A 74 13.60 -0.33 -1.33
C SER A 74 14.98 -0.87 -1.74
N THR A 75 15.25 -2.15 -1.50
CA THR A 75 16.44 -2.87 -1.94
C THR A 75 16.14 -3.82 -3.11
N CYS A 76 14.95 -3.71 -3.73
CA CYS A 76 14.50 -4.54 -4.86
C CYS A 76 14.55 -6.05 -4.59
N GLN A 77 14.21 -6.38 -3.35
CA GLN A 77 13.96 -7.73 -2.86
C GLN A 77 12.48 -7.84 -2.50
N LEU A 78 11.92 -9.02 -2.70
CA LEU A 78 10.54 -9.30 -2.32
C LEU A 78 10.36 -9.18 -0.80
N ASP A 79 9.32 -8.46 -0.40
CA ASP A 79 8.86 -8.35 0.98
C ASP A 79 7.70 -9.32 1.21
N THR A 80 8.01 -10.44 1.86
CA THR A 80 7.03 -11.50 2.20
C THR A 80 6.40 -11.30 3.58
N SER A 81 6.71 -10.21 4.29
CA SER A 81 6.22 -9.99 5.66
C SER A 81 4.70 -9.90 5.78
N ARG A 82 4.01 -9.63 4.66
CA ARG A 82 2.55 -9.56 4.54
C ARG A 82 1.96 -10.75 3.78
N CYS A 83 2.77 -11.75 3.46
CA CYS A 83 2.30 -13.03 2.98
C CYS A 83 1.82 -13.90 4.16
N THR A 84 0.81 -14.72 3.91
CA THR A 84 0.14 -15.54 4.93
C THR A 84 0.32 -17.02 4.63
N THR A 85 0.66 -17.83 5.63
CA THR A 85 0.92 -19.28 5.50
C THR A 85 -0.21 -20.17 6.03
N ASN A 86 -1.16 -19.59 6.77
CA ASN A 86 -2.30 -20.31 7.32
C ASN A 86 -3.57 -19.56 6.98
N CYS A 87 -4.10 -19.82 5.78
CA CYS A 87 -5.44 -19.41 5.44
C CYS A 87 -6.31 -20.66 5.26
N THR A 88 -7.47 -20.67 5.91
CA THR A 88 -8.47 -21.73 5.78
C THR A 88 -9.64 -21.16 5.02
N ASN A 89 -10.04 -21.80 3.93
CA ASN A 89 -11.25 -21.43 3.21
C ASN A 89 -12.47 -21.72 4.10
N VAL A 90 -13.11 -20.67 4.60
CA VAL A 90 -14.30 -20.79 5.47
C VAL A 90 -15.62 -20.75 4.71
N CYS A 91 -15.57 -20.51 3.40
CA CYS A 91 -16.74 -20.42 2.53
C CYS A 91 -16.39 -20.81 1.08
N THR A 92 -17.40 -20.90 0.20
CA THR A 92 -17.19 -21.14 -1.24
C THR A 92 -17.33 -19.81 -1.98
N LEU A 93 -16.33 -19.44 -2.80
CA LEU A 93 -16.28 -18.15 -3.49
C LEU A 93 -17.59 -17.84 -4.23
N GLY A 94 -18.12 -16.63 -4.02
CA GLY A 94 -19.38 -16.18 -4.61
C GLY A 94 -20.64 -16.64 -3.88
N SER A 95 -20.54 -17.49 -2.86
CA SER A 95 -21.68 -17.79 -2.00
C SER A 95 -22.13 -16.55 -1.24
N THR A 96 -23.43 -16.47 -0.97
CA THR A 96 -24.02 -15.38 -0.18
C THR A 96 -24.84 -15.96 0.96
N GLN A 97 -24.82 -15.28 2.10
CA GLN A 97 -25.65 -15.63 3.25
C GLN A 97 -26.05 -14.38 4.04
N CYS A 98 -27.03 -14.51 4.93
CA CYS A 98 -27.23 -13.51 5.97
C CYS A 98 -26.16 -13.69 7.05
N ASN A 99 -25.63 -12.59 7.57
CA ASN A 99 -24.73 -12.64 8.72
C ASN A 99 -25.45 -13.19 9.97
N THR A 100 -24.67 -13.60 10.96
CA THR A 100 -25.21 -14.14 12.23
C THR A 100 -26.18 -13.19 12.94
N ALA A 101 -26.01 -11.87 12.77
CA ALA A 101 -26.88 -10.86 13.36
C ALA A 101 -28.21 -10.63 12.60
N GLY A 102 -28.36 -11.20 11.40
CA GLY A 102 -29.51 -10.96 10.51
C GLY A 102 -29.64 -9.50 10.07
N THR A 103 -28.55 -8.72 10.08
CA THR A 103 -28.52 -7.28 9.76
C THR A 103 -27.71 -6.95 8.51
N GLY A 104 -27.10 -7.94 7.88
CA GLY A 104 -26.24 -7.75 6.72
C GLY A 104 -26.17 -9.00 5.86
N ILE A 105 -25.80 -8.80 4.60
CA ILE A 105 -25.52 -9.86 3.65
C ILE A 105 -24.01 -10.06 3.61
N GLU A 106 -23.57 -11.29 3.87
CA GLU A 106 -22.20 -11.70 3.69
C GLU A 106 -22.02 -12.30 2.30
N THR A 107 -20.99 -11.86 1.59
CA THR A 107 -20.56 -12.46 0.33
C THR A 107 -19.19 -13.09 0.55
N CYS A 108 -19.04 -14.34 0.11
CA CYS A 108 -17.77 -15.03 0.16
C CYS A 108 -16.86 -14.47 -0.94
N VAL A 109 -15.76 -13.84 -0.53
CA VAL A 109 -14.77 -13.21 -1.43
C VAL A 109 -13.38 -13.74 -1.11
N THR A 110 -12.43 -13.55 -2.03
CA THR A 110 -11.01 -13.74 -1.70
C THR A 110 -10.57 -12.60 -0.80
N GLY A 111 -10.21 -12.94 0.42
CA GLY A 111 -9.79 -12.01 1.45
C GLY A 111 -8.36 -11.51 1.30
N ALA A 112 -7.97 -10.62 2.21
CA ALA A 112 -6.58 -10.13 2.28
C ALA A 112 -5.57 -11.25 2.61
N SER A 113 -6.05 -12.36 3.18
CA SER A 113 -5.28 -13.58 3.44
C SER A 113 -5.14 -14.50 2.22
N GLY A 114 -5.70 -14.14 1.06
CA GLY A 114 -5.77 -14.96 -0.15
C GLY A 114 -6.72 -16.16 -0.08
N CYS A 115 -7.34 -16.43 1.07
CA CYS A 115 -8.40 -17.42 1.21
C CYS A 115 -9.79 -16.81 1.11
N THR A 116 -10.78 -17.66 0.89
CA THR A 116 -12.19 -17.26 0.88
C THR A 116 -12.67 -16.91 2.28
N GLU A 117 -13.16 -15.68 2.47
CA GLU A 117 -13.71 -15.15 3.72
C GLU A 117 -15.06 -14.43 3.50
N TRP A 118 -15.84 -14.34 4.57
CA TRP A 118 -17.12 -13.64 4.56
C TRP A 118 -16.91 -12.13 4.65
N SER A 119 -17.25 -11.41 3.58
CA SER A 119 -17.29 -9.94 3.57
C SER A 119 -18.71 -9.47 3.86
N ASN A 120 -18.91 -8.77 4.99
CA ASN A 120 -20.21 -8.31 5.45
C ASN A 120 -20.57 -6.94 4.87
N ALA A 121 -21.68 -6.88 4.13
CA ALA A 121 -22.36 -5.66 3.72
C ALA A 121 -23.60 -5.42 4.63
N PRO A 122 -23.57 -4.41 5.52
CA PRO A 122 -24.73 -4.09 6.36
C PRO A 122 -25.93 -3.68 5.51
N CYS A 123 -27.12 -4.14 5.90
CA CYS A 123 -28.36 -3.70 5.31
C CYS A 123 -28.62 -2.21 5.63
N ALA A 124 -29.28 -1.51 4.70
CA ALA A 124 -29.67 -0.12 4.90
C ALA A 124 -30.75 0.03 5.99
N ALA A 125 -30.85 1.22 6.58
CA ALA A 125 -31.85 1.52 7.63
C ALA A 125 -33.30 1.29 7.17
N GLY A 126 -33.59 1.46 5.87
CA GLY A 126 -34.89 1.18 5.29
C GLY A 126 -35.22 -0.30 5.15
N THR A 127 -34.22 -1.20 5.21
CA THR A 127 -34.40 -2.66 5.07
C THR A 127 -33.52 -3.38 6.09
N PRO A 128 -33.72 -3.19 7.40
CA PRO A 128 -32.70 -3.51 8.42
C PRO A 128 -32.55 -5.02 8.74
N ARG A 129 -33.27 -5.87 8.01
CA ARG A 129 -33.33 -7.32 8.25
C ARG A 129 -32.86 -8.06 7.01
N CYS A 130 -31.92 -8.98 7.17
CA CYS A 130 -31.58 -9.95 6.13
C CYS A 130 -32.45 -11.20 6.27
N GLN A 131 -33.10 -11.60 5.18
CA GLN A 131 -33.92 -12.82 5.10
C GLN A 131 -33.69 -13.54 3.77
N LEU A 132 -34.07 -14.82 3.67
CA LEU A 132 -33.99 -15.57 2.42
C LEU A 132 -35.28 -15.36 1.61
N ASP A 133 -35.19 -14.64 0.50
CA ASP A 133 -36.27 -14.49 -0.49
C ASP A 133 -35.92 -15.30 -1.74
N GLY A 134 -36.79 -16.24 -2.12
CA GLY A 134 -36.49 -17.15 -3.25
C GLY A 134 -35.22 -17.99 -3.06
N GLY A 135 -34.73 -18.14 -1.82
CA GLY A 135 -33.47 -18.83 -1.51
C GLY A 135 -32.22 -17.95 -1.55
N ALA A 136 -32.35 -16.65 -1.84
CA ALA A 136 -31.25 -15.69 -1.84
C ALA A 136 -31.35 -14.73 -0.64
N PRO A 137 -30.24 -14.41 0.03
CA PRO A 137 -30.23 -13.44 1.12
C PRO A 137 -30.55 -12.05 0.58
N THR A 138 -31.58 -11.43 1.14
CA THR A 138 -32.13 -10.14 0.72
C THR A 138 -32.41 -9.28 1.94
N CYS A 139 -32.04 -8.01 1.87
CA CYS A 139 -32.40 -7.03 2.89
C CYS A 139 -33.86 -6.60 2.67
N VAL A 140 -34.70 -6.79 3.69
CA VAL A 140 -36.13 -6.50 3.66
C VAL A 140 -36.52 -5.53 4.79
N ILE A 141 -37.64 -4.85 4.59
CA ILE A 141 -38.32 -4.12 5.67
C ILE A 141 -38.86 -5.17 6.65
N ASP A 142 -38.76 -4.88 7.95
CA ASP A 142 -39.40 -5.70 8.96
C ASP A 142 -40.92 -5.53 8.86
N CYS A 143 -41.59 -6.40 8.09
CA CYS A 143 -43.05 -6.38 7.97
C CYS A 143 -43.77 -6.85 9.26
N SER A 144 -43.05 -7.13 10.35
CA SER A 144 -43.65 -7.53 11.63
C SER A 144 -44.30 -6.37 12.41
N ALA A 145 -44.08 -5.11 11.99
CA ALA A 145 -44.70 -3.93 12.59
C ALA A 145 -45.48 -3.11 11.54
N ALA A 146 -46.64 -3.66 11.12
CA ALA A 146 -47.72 -2.98 10.38
C ALA A 146 -47.40 -2.50 8.95
N CYS A 147 -47.76 -3.33 7.96
CA CYS A 147 -48.19 -2.85 6.65
C CYS A 147 -49.64 -2.39 6.70
#